data_AF-A0A087RRI2-F1
#
_entry.id   AF-A0A087RRI2-F1
#
_cell.length_a   1.000
_cell.length_b   1.000
_cell.length_c   1.000
_cell.angle_alpha   90.00
_cell.angle_beta   90.00
_cell.angle_gamma   90.00
#
_symmetry.space_group_name_H-M   'P 1'
#
loop_
_entity.id
_entity.type
_entity.pdbx_description
1 polymer ?
#
loop_
_entity_poly.entity_id
_entity_poly.type
_entity_poly.pdbx_seq_one_letter_code
_entity_poly.pdbx_strand_id
1 'polypeptide(L)'
;MDEPDEIQKLIDEISFRKSNYKDYQKMNTEEIGKELRDIMKFEQESFKKIEEFEKTQDNPDLIKYAKMICKNTTQREITQIQEVYLEKIDEEYLKSK
;
A
#
# COMPACT_ATOMS: atom_id res chain seq x y z
N MET A 1 -25.26 17.42 -5.56
CA MET A 1 -24.26 16.35 -5.49
C MET A 1 -23.23 16.88 -4.52
N ASP A 2 -23.28 16.39 -3.27
CA ASP A 2 -22.27 16.77 -2.29
C ASP A 2 -20.93 16.20 -2.77
N GLU A 3 -19.90 17.03 -2.78
CA GLU A 3 -18.56 16.58 -3.13
C GLU A 3 -18.18 15.41 -2.21
N PRO A 4 -17.65 14.29 -2.73
CA PRO A 4 -17.24 13.20 -1.89
C PRO A 4 -16.19 13.71 -0.91
N ASP A 5 -16.46 13.47 0.38
CA ASP A 5 -15.58 13.79 1.49
C ASP A 5 -14.16 13.32 1.14
N GLU A 6 -13.15 14.16 1.39
CA GLU A 6 -11.77 13.88 0.95
C GLU A 6 -11.25 12.55 1.50
N ILE A 7 -11.72 12.15 2.68
CA ILE A 7 -11.44 10.84 3.25
C ILE A 7 -12.08 9.68 2.48
N GLN A 8 -13.27 9.88 1.90
CA GLN A 8 -13.91 8.88 1.05
C GLN A 8 -13.11 8.67 -0.24
N LYS A 9 -12.56 9.74 -0.82
CA LYS A 9 -11.64 9.63 -1.97
C LYS A 9 -10.41 8.80 -1.62
N LEU A 10 -9.83 9.03 -0.44
CA LEU A 10 -8.68 8.23 0.03
C LEU A 10 -9.07 6.75 0.23
N ILE A 11 -10.24 6.47 0.80
CA ILE A 11 -10.77 5.10 0.96
C ILE A 11 -10.93 4.42 -0.40
N ASP A 12 -11.43 5.13 -1.40
CA ASP A 12 -11.62 4.62 -2.75
C ASP A 12 -10.26 4.33 -3.42
N GLU A 13 -9.26 5.20 -3.23
CA GLU A 13 -7.88 4.98 -3.68
C GLU A 13 -7.26 3.70 -3.07
N ILE A 14 -7.38 3.54 -1.74
CA ILE A 14 -6.89 2.34 -1.03
C ILE A 14 -7.60 1.08 -1.54
N SER A 15 -8.92 1.17 -1.73
CA SER A 15 -9.74 0.05 -2.19
C SER A 15 -9.44 -0.34 -3.64
N PHE A 16 -9.21 0.64 -4.51
CA PHE A 16 -8.78 0.39 -5.88
C PHE A 16 -7.45 -0.34 -5.91
N ARG A 17 -6.49 0.07 -5.07
CA ARG A 17 -5.19 -0.61 -4.96
C ARG A 17 -5.34 -2.06 -4.53
N LYS A 18 -6.18 -2.32 -3.52
CA LYS A 18 -6.50 -3.69 -3.06
C LYS A 18 -7.02 -4.58 -4.20
N SER A 19 -7.75 -4.02 -5.16
CA SER A 19 -8.28 -4.74 -6.32
C SER A 19 -7.31 -4.81 -7.50
N ASN A 20 -6.34 -3.89 -7.59
CA ASN A 20 -5.38 -3.83 -8.68
C ASN A 20 -4.15 -4.72 -8.43
N TYR A 21 -4.38 -6.02 -8.48
CA TYR A 21 -3.35 -7.03 -8.26
C TYR A 21 -2.27 -6.99 -9.37
N LYS A 22 -1.00 -6.95 -8.97
CA LYS A 22 0.15 -7.09 -9.86
C LYS A 22 0.76 -8.49 -9.72
N ASP A 23 1.23 -9.03 -10.85
CA ASP A 23 1.96 -10.30 -10.87
C ASP A 23 3.44 -10.05 -10.59
N TYR A 24 3.79 -9.94 -9.30
CA TYR A 24 5.16 -9.66 -8.84
C TYR A 24 6.16 -10.74 -9.28
N GLN A 25 5.71 -11.99 -9.47
CA GLN A 25 6.60 -13.09 -9.86
C GLN A 25 7.26 -12.84 -11.24
N LYS A 26 6.56 -12.13 -12.14
CA LYS A 26 7.07 -11.78 -13.49
C LYS A 26 8.04 -10.61 -13.52
N MET A 27 8.18 -9.87 -12.43
CA MET A 27 9.06 -8.71 -12.36
C MET A 27 10.51 -9.14 -12.06
N ASN A 28 11.49 -8.34 -12.47
CA ASN A 28 12.88 -8.52 -12.07
C ASN A 28 13.15 -7.91 -10.68
N THR A 29 14.34 -8.17 -10.13
CA THR A 29 14.79 -7.70 -8.80
C THR A 29 14.70 -6.17 -8.65
N GLU A 30 15.08 -5.41 -9.67
CA GLU A 30 15.02 -3.93 -9.63
C GLU A 30 13.57 -3.42 -9.62
N GLU A 31 12.72 -4.00 -10.47
CA GLU A 31 11.29 -3.70 -10.54
C GLU A 31 10.59 -4.01 -9.20
N ILE A 32 10.89 -5.16 -8.60
CA ILE A 32 10.35 -5.55 -7.29
C ILE A 32 10.82 -4.60 -6.20
N GLY A 33 12.10 -4.23 -6.20
CA GLY A 33 12.63 -3.24 -5.26
C GLY A 33 11.94 -1.88 -5.39
N LYS A 34 11.54 -1.50 -6.61
CA LYS A 34 10.75 -0.27 -6.85
C LYS A 34 9.32 -0.40 -6.32
N GLU A 35 8.63 -1.50 -6.61
CA GLU A 35 7.28 -1.75 -6.10
C GLU A 35 7.23 -1.71 -4.57
N LEU A 36 8.23 -2.29 -3.90
CA LEU A 36 8.34 -2.25 -2.44
C LEU A 36 8.44 -0.81 -1.91
N ARG A 37 9.28 0.03 -2.55
CA ARG A 37 9.39 1.45 -2.18
C ARG A 37 8.09 2.21 -2.42
N ASP A 38 7.43 1.93 -3.54
CA ASP A 38 6.19 2.61 -3.93
C ASP A 38 5.03 2.27 -2.98
N ILE A 39 4.90 1.02 -2.53
CA ILE A 39 3.88 0.66 -1.52
C ILE A 39 4.17 1.29 -0.16
N MET A 40 5.42 1.30 0.29
CA MET A 40 5.80 1.91 1.57
C MET A 40 5.58 3.42 1.55
N LYS A 41 5.88 4.08 0.43
CA LYS A 41 5.62 5.52 0.24
C LYS A 41 4.12 5.81 0.27
N PHE A 42 3.32 5.02 -0.44
CA PHE A 42 1.87 5.15 -0.44
C PHE A 42 1.27 4.97 0.97
N GLU A 43 1.75 3.99 1.74
CA GLU A 43 1.34 3.79 3.12
C GLU A 43 1.61 5.04 3.97
N GLN A 44 2.84 5.58 3.91
CA GLN A 44 3.21 6.77 4.66
C GLN A 44 2.38 8.00 4.27
N GLU A 45 2.18 8.22 2.98
CA GLU A 45 1.38 9.35 2.48
C GLU A 45 -0.09 9.22 2.87
N SER A 46 -0.64 8.01 2.82
CA SER A 46 -2.02 7.74 3.24
C SER A 46 -2.21 7.97 4.74
N PHE A 47 -1.28 7.51 5.58
CA PHE A 47 -1.35 7.76 7.02
C PHE A 47 -1.26 9.25 7.35
N LYS A 48 -0.39 10.02 6.68
CA LYS A 48 -0.32 11.49 6.85
C LYS A 48 -1.65 12.15 6.55
N LYS A 49 -2.30 11.80 5.43
CA LYS A 49 -3.64 12.32 5.08
C LYS A 49 -4.68 11.94 6.14
N ILE A 50 -4.69 10.70 6.62
CA ILE A 50 -5.62 10.26 7.67
C ILE A 50 -5.41 11.04 8.98
N GLU A 51 -4.16 11.30 9.37
CA GLU A 51 -3.83 12.12 10.54
C GLU A 51 -4.23 13.59 10.37
N GLU A 52 -4.26 14.10 9.13
CA GLU A 52 -4.80 15.42 8.82
C GLU A 52 -6.33 15.42 8.95
N PHE A 53 -7.02 14.40 8.45
CA PHE A 53 -8.46 14.23 8.61
C PHE A 53 -8.87 14.06 10.08
N GLU A 54 -8.06 13.38 10.90
CA GLU A 54 -8.23 13.31 12.37
C GLU A 54 -8.33 14.69 13.05
N LYS A 55 -7.75 15.74 12.44
CA LYS A 55 -7.75 17.10 12.98
C LYS A 55 -8.84 18.00 12.39
N THR A 56 -9.29 17.70 11.17
CA THR A 56 -10.13 18.61 10.38
C THR A 56 -11.56 18.12 10.19
N GLN A 57 -11.82 16.81 10.34
CA GLN A 57 -13.12 16.19 10.07
C GLN A 57 -13.76 15.60 11.34
N ASP A 58 -15.04 15.85 11.55
CA ASP A 58 -15.83 15.29 12.65
C ASP A 58 -16.49 13.96 12.25
N ASN A 59 -15.67 13.00 11.81
CA ASN A 59 -16.13 11.66 11.44
C ASN A 59 -15.15 10.56 11.92
N PRO A 60 -15.07 10.32 13.23
CA PRO A 60 -14.07 9.43 13.83
C PRO A 60 -14.18 7.97 13.36
N ASP A 61 -15.39 7.50 13.02
CA ASP A 61 -15.60 6.14 12.54
C ASP A 61 -15.05 5.95 11.13
N LEU A 62 -15.26 6.91 10.24
CA LEU A 62 -14.74 6.86 8.86
C LEU A 62 -13.21 6.97 8.85
N ILE A 63 -12.64 7.79 9.73
CA ILE A 63 -11.21 7.90 9.97
C ILE A 63 -10.62 6.58 10.46
N LYS A 64 -11.23 5.97 11.47
CA LYS A 64 -10.80 4.67 12.00
C LYS A 64 -10.86 3.59 10.93
N TYR A 65 -11.92 3.61 10.10
CA TYR A 65 -12.06 2.71 8.98
C TYR A 65 -10.95 2.91 7.94
N ALA A 66 -10.69 4.15 7.50
CA ALA A 66 -9.61 4.49 6.57
C ALA A 66 -8.24 3.97 7.06
N LYS A 67 -7.94 4.21 8.35
CA LYS A 67 -6.70 3.75 9.01
C LYS A 67 -6.55 2.23 8.97
N MET A 68 -7.64 1.52 9.28
CA MET A 68 -7.65 0.06 9.27
C MET A 68 -7.46 -0.51 7.87
N ILE A 69 -8.19 -0.01 6.86
CA ILE A 69 -8.08 -0.54 5.49
C ILE A 69 -6.75 -0.20 4.85
N CYS A 70 -6.18 0.98 5.15
CA CYS A 70 -4.85 1.38 4.69
C CYS A 70 -3.84 0.34 5.14
N LYS A 71 -3.74 0.13 6.47
CA LYS A 71 -2.82 -0.84 7.07
C LYS A 71 -2.99 -2.24 6.51
N ASN A 72 -4.22 -2.74 6.45
CA ASN A 72 -4.48 -4.12 6.01
C ASN A 72 -4.11 -4.31 4.54
N THR A 73 -4.36 -3.31 3.69
CA THR A 73 -4.06 -3.38 2.26
C THR A 73 -2.56 -3.28 2.02
N THR A 74 -1.90 -2.28 2.62
CA THR A 74 -0.47 -2.05 2.44
C THR A 74 0.36 -3.17 3.01
N GLN A 75 0.05 -3.63 4.23
CA GLN A 75 0.80 -4.70 4.87
C GLN A 75 0.72 -6.02 4.08
N ARG A 76 -0.46 -6.35 3.54
CA ARG A 76 -0.61 -7.52 2.67
C ARG A 76 0.25 -7.42 1.41
N GLU A 77 0.21 -6.29 0.73
CA GLU A 77 0.98 -6.07 -0.51
C GLU A 77 2.49 -6.08 -0.22
N ILE A 78 2.93 -5.42 0.86
CA ILE A 78 4.33 -5.43 1.32
C ILE A 78 4.81 -6.86 1.57
N THR A 79 4.04 -7.67 2.30
CA THR A 79 4.43 -9.06 2.59
C THR A 79 4.60 -9.86 1.30
N GLN A 80 3.66 -9.74 0.36
CA GLN A 80 3.77 -10.42 -0.94
C GLN A 80 5.01 -9.99 -1.71
N ILE A 81 5.27 -8.68 -1.80
CA ILE A 81 6.45 -8.16 -2.50
C ILE A 81 7.74 -8.63 -1.82
N GLN A 82 7.81 -8.60 -0.49
CA GLN A 82 8.99 -9.04 0.28
C GLN A 82 9.30 -10.52 0.07
N GLU A 83 8.29 -11.38 0.07
CA GLU A 83 8.46 -12.82 -0.22
C GLU A 83 9.09 -13.03 -1.59
N VAL A 84 8.51 -12.44 -2.64
CA VAL A 84 9.05 -12.53 -4.01
C VAL A 84 10.45 -11.93 -4.11
N TYR A 85 10.70 -10.82 -3.42
CA TYR A 85 11.99 -10.15 -3.49
C TYR A 85 13.12 -11.00 -2.89
N LEU A 86 12.86 -11.63 -1.74
CA LEU A 86 13.81 -12.52 -1.08
C LEU A 86 14.09 -13.75 -1.95
N GLU A 87 13.07 -14.36 -2.55
CA GLU A 87 13.24 -15.48 -3.48
C GLU A 87 14.16 -15.11 -4.65
N LYS A 88 13.95 -13.95 -5.27
CA LYS A 88 14.76 -13.48 -6.40
C LYS A 88 16.20 -13.15 -5.99
N ILE A 89 16.41 -12.53 -4.83
CA ILE A 89 17.75 -12.26 -4.30
C ILE A 89 18.49 -13.58 -4.07
N ASP A 90 17.83 -14.57 -3.48
CA ASP A 90 18.40 -15.89 -3.23
C ASP A 90 18.82 -16.57 -4.55
N GLU A 91 17.97 -16.51 -5.57
CA GLU A 91 18.24 -17.09 -6.90
C GLU A 91 19.37 -16.39 -7.64
N GLU A 92 19.35 -15.05 -7.71
CA GLU A 92 20.30 -14.28 -8.51
C GLU A 92 21.69 -14.20 -7.85
N TYR A 93 21.75 -14.05 -6.52
CA TYR A 93 22.99 -13.67 -5.84
C TYR A 93 23.53 -14.70 -4.86
N LEU A 94 22.69 -15.58 -4.29
CA LEU A 94 23.13 -16.52 -3.25
C LEU A 94 23.30 -17.96 -3.76
N LYS A 95 22.42 -18.43 -4.64
CA LYS A 95 22.48 -19.77 -5.26
C LYS A 95 23.30 -19.83 -6.55
N SER A 96 23.78 -18.69 -7.05
CA SER A 96 24.68 -18.63 -8.22
C SER A 96 26.16 -18.94 -7.88
N LYS A 97 26.45 -19.36 -6.64
CA LYS A 97 27.75 -19.89 -6.19
C LYS A 97 27.74 -21.41 -6.14
#